data_AF-A0A9E3DRE3-F1
#
_entry.id   AF-A0A9E3DRE3-F1
#
_cell.length_a   1.000
_cell.length_b   1.000
_cell.length_c   1.000
_cell.angle_alpha   90.00
_cell.angle_beta   90.00
_cell.angle_gamma   90.00
#
_symmetry.space_group_name_H-M   'P 1'
#
loop_
_entity.id
_entity.type
_entity.pdbx_description
1 polymer ?
#
loop_
_entity_poly.entity_id
_entity_poly.type
_entity_poly.pdbx_seq_one_letter_code
_entity_poly.pdbx_strand_id
1 'polypeptide(L)'
;MDGQGWLAERFEEHRTHLRTVAYRMLGSVSEADDAVQETWFRLSRSDTGEVRSLGGWLTTVTARVCLDMLRSRASRREEPLGVHVPEPIVSHESGVDPEHQALLADAVGLALLVVLDTL
;
A
#
# COMPACT_ATOMS: atom_id res chain seq x y z
N MET A 1 -20.26 -17.86 -15.14
CA MET A 1 -18.98 -17.23 -14.78
C MET A 1 -18.60 -17.79 -13.43
N ASP A 2 -17.36 -18.24 -13.30
CA ASP A 2 -16.77 -18.74 -12.05
C ASP A 2 -16.69 -17.61 -11.00
N GLY A 3 -16.97 -17.92 -9.74
CA GLY A 3 -16.92 -16.91 -8.66
C GLY A 3 -15.53 -16.26 -8.52
N GLN A 4 -14.48 -17.01 -8.89
CA GLN A 4 -13.10 -16.54 -8.85
C GLN A 4 -12.79 -15.48 -9.92
N GLY A 5 -13.34 -15.63 -11.14
CA GLY A 5 -13.15 -14.66 -12.22
C GLY A 5 -13.81 -13.32 -11.92
N TRP A 6 -15.00 -13.35 -11.31
CA TRP A 6 -15.68 -12.12 -10.87
C TRP A 6 -14.93 -11.39 -9.75
N LEU A 7 -14.39 -12.13 -8.76
CA LEU A 7 -13.57 -11.54 -7.70
C LEU A 7 -12.28 -10.90 -8.23
N ALA A 8 -11.63 -11.55 -9.21
CA ALA A 8 -10.45 -11.00 -9.87
C ALA A 8 -10.76 -9.68 -10.57
N GLU A 9 -11.85 -9.62 -11.34
CA GLU A 9 -12.26 -8.40 -12.05
C GLU A 9 -12.51 -7.23 -11.08
N ARG A 10 -13.23 -7.48 -9.98
CA ARG A 10 -13.49 -6.45 -8.96
C ARG A 10 -12.24 -6.03 -8.20
N PHE A 11 -11.29 -6.94 -7.99
CA PHE A 11 -10.01 -6.57 -7.39
C PHE A 11 -9.17 -5.69 -8.33
N GLU A 12 -9.12 -6.03 -9.61
CA GLU A 12 -8.36 -5.28 -10.62
C GLU A 12 -8.86 -3.83 -10.76
N GLU A 13 -10.16 -3.58 -10.61
CA GLU A 13 -10.72 -2.20 -10.54
C GLU A 13 -10.11 -1.35 -9.42
N HIS A 14 -9.68 -1.98 -8.33
CA HIS A 14 -9.12 -1.29 -7.17
C HIS A 14 -7.58 -1.32 -7.14
N ARG A 15 -6.93 -2.15 -7.96
CA ARG A 15 -5.48 -2.45 -7.89
C ARG A 15 -4.62 -1.19 -7.89
N THR A 16 -4.87 -0.26 -8.81
CA THR A 16 -4.12 1.00 -8.92
C THR A 16 -4.24 1.85 -7.66
N HIS A 17 -5.44 1.92 -7.07
CA HIS A 17 -5.68 2.64 -5.82
C HIS A 17 -4.93 1.98 -4.65
N LEU A 18 -5.04 0.66 -4.50
CA LEU A 18 -4.37 -0.08 -3.43
C LEU A 18 -2.85 0.05 -3.51
N ARG A 19 -2.28 -0.03 -4.72
CA ARG A 19 -0.85 0.18 -4.97
C ARG A 19 -0.41 1.59 -4.57
N THR A 20 -1.21 2.60 -4.90
CA THR A 20 -0.93 4.00 -4.52
C THR A 20 -0.95 4.18 -3.00
N VAL A 21 -1.91 3.57 -2.30
CA VAL A 21 -1.99 3.59 -0.84
C VAL A 21 -0.78 2.90 -0.22
N ALA A 22 -0.46 1.70 -0.68
CA ALA A 22 0.67 0.92 -0.17
C ALA A 22 2.01 1.63 -0.39
N TYR A 23 2.23 2.19 -1.58
CA TYR A 23 3.44 2.97 -1.88
C TYR A 23 3.57 4.18 -0.96
N ARG A 24 2.49 4.92 -0.68
CA ARG A 24 2.53 6.06 0.26
C ARG A 24 2.87 5.65 1.69
N MET A 25 2.52 4.43 2.09
CA MET A 25 2.81 3.92 3.43
C MET A 25 4.21 3.32 3.56
N LEU A 26 4.68 2.63 2.52
CA LEU A 26 5.92 1.84 2.55
C LEU A 26 7.12 2.57 1.93
N GLY A 27 6.87 3.47 0.97
CA GLY A 27 7.91 4.22 0.26
C GLY A 27 8.72 3.40 -0.74
N SER A 28 8.38 2.13 -0.98
CA SER A 28 9.01 1.25 -1.97
C SER A 28 7.97 0.68 -2.93
N VAL A 29 8.31 0.65 -4.22
CA VAL A 29 7.42 0.11 -5.27
C VAL A 29 7.27 -1.40 -5.13
N SER A 30 8.37 -2.10 -4.81
CA SER A 30 8.34 -3.55 -4.63
C SER A 30 7.51 -3.95 -3.41
N GLU A 31 7.71 -3.28 -2.28
CA GLU A 31 6.91 -3.53 -1.08
C GLU A 31 5.43 -3.19 -1.29
N ALA A 32 5.13 -2.16 -2.08
CA ALA A 32 3.75 -1.84 -2.45
C ALA A 32 3.11 -2.95 -3.31
N ASP A 33 3.84 -3.50 -4.28
CA ASP A 33 3.38 -4.60 -5.10
C ASP A 33 3.17 -5.88 -4.28
N ASP A 34 4.05 -6.15 -3.32
CA ASP A 34 3.92 -7.28 -2.39
C ASP A 34 2.70 -7.11 -1.46
N ALA A 35 2.47 -5.90 -0.95
CA ALA A 35 1.31 -5.62 -0.11
C ALA A 35 -0.03 -5.80 -0.87
N VAL A 36 -0.07 -5.41 -2.15
CA VAL A 36 -1.24 -5.63 -3.02
C VAL A 36 -1.44 -7.13 -3.29
N GLN A 37 -0.37 -7.88 -3.52
CA GLN A 37 -0.44 -9.34 -3.70
C GLN A 37 -0.95 -10.06 -2.45
N GLU A 38 -0.42 -9.71 -1.27
CA GLU A 38 -0.91 -10.27 -0.01
C GLU A 38 -2.38 -9.91 0.24
N THR A 39 -2.80 -8.70 -0.12
CA THR A 39 -4.22 -8.31 -0.07
C THR A 39 -5.08 -9.20 -0.97
N TRP A 40 -4.63 -9.52 -2.19
CA TRP A 40 -5.31 -10.45 -3.08
C TRP A 40 -5.43 -11.86 -2.48
N PHE A 41 -4.36 -12.38 -1.86
CA PHE A 41 -4.40 -13.68 -1.21
C PHE A 41 -5.36 -13.71 -0.02
N ARG A 42 -5.44 -12.61 0.75
CA ARG A 42 -6.43 -12.47 1.83
C ARG A 42 -7.86 -12.39 1.30
N LEU A 43 -8.10 -11.66 0.20
CA LEU A 43 -9.40 -11.60 -0.46
C LEU A 43 -9.86 -12.98 -0.94
N SER A 44 -9.01 -13.71 -1.66
CA SER A 44 -9.37 -15.02 -2.23
C SER A 44 -9.67 -16.11 -1.20
N ARG A 45 -9.28 -15.89 0.07
CA ARG A 45 -9.56 -16.79 1.21
C ARG A 45 -10.69 -16.29 2.11
N SER A 46 -11.17 -15.06 1.92
CA SER A 46 -12.18 -14.44 2.77
C SER A 46 -13.58 -14.66 2.18
N ASP A 47 -14.55 -14.98 3.04
CA ASP A 47 -15.95 -14.87 2.67
C ASP A 47 -16.34 -13.39 2.68
N THR A 48 -16.49 -12.80 1.51
CA THR A 48 -16.87 -11.38 1.34
C THR A 48 -18.38 -11.18 1.17
N GLY A 49 -19.20 -12.22 1.40
CA GLY A 49 -20.65 -12.17 1.22
C GLY A 49 -21.37 -11.06 2.01
N GLU A 50 -20.82 -10.62 3.15
CA GLU A 50 -21.38 -9.53 3.97
C GLU A 50 -20.68 -8.17 3.79
N VAL A 51 -19.68 -8.10 2.90
CA VAL A 51 -18.91 -6.86 2.69
C VAL A 51 -19.75 -5.87 1.87
N ARG A 52 -20.32 -4.88 2.56
CA ARG A 52 -21.13 -3.80 1.94
C ARG A 52 -20.34 -2.92 0.96
N SER A 53 -19.03 -2.82 1.13
CA SER A 53 -18.13 -2.05 0.27
C SER A 53 -16.79 -2.76 0.12
N LEU A 54 -16.59 -3.42 -1.02
CA LEU A 54 -15.38 -4.16 -1.31
C LEU A 54 -14.15 -3.23 -1.33
N GLY A 55 -14.24 -2.07 -1.99
CA GLY A 55 -13.15 -1.09 -2.01
C GLY A 55 -12.73 -0.60 -0.62
N GLY A 56 -13.68 -0.32 0.26
CA GLY A 56 -13.39 0.07 1.65
C GLY A 56 -12.73 -1.06 2.45
N TRP A 57 -13.20 -2.30 2.26
CA TRP A 57 -12.58 -3.48 2.86
C TRP A 57 -11.16 -3.70 2.35
N LEU A 58 -10.94 -3.63 1.04
CA LEU A 58 -9.62 -3.79 0.41
C LEU A 58 -8.63 -2.76 0.92
N THR A 59 -9.03 -1.48 0.96
CA THR A 59 -8.18 -0.40 1.49
C THR A 59 -7.76 -0.68 2.93
N THR A 60 -8.70 -1.17 3.75
CA THR A 60 -8.42 -1.52 5.15
C THR A 60 -7.44 -2.69 5.26
N VAL A 61 -7.61 -3.73 4.44
CA VAL A 61 -6.72 -4.89 4.43
C VAL A 61 -5.33 -4.51 3.96
N THR A 62 -5.21 -3.75 2.87
CA THR A 62 -3.92 -3.25 2.36
C THR A 62 -3.21 -2.39 3.41
N ALA A 63 -3.91 -1.49 4.09
CA ALA A 63 -3.32 -0.67 5.16
C ALA A 63 -2.77 -1.54 6.31
N ARG A 64 -3.50 -2.59 6.71
CA ARG A 64 -3.04 -3.54 7.74
C ARG A 64 -1.80 -4.32 7.30
N VAL A 65 -1.79 -4.81 6.06
CA VAL A 65 -0.60 -5.48 5.50
C VAL A 65 0.61 -4.55 5.53
N CYS A 66 0.45 -3.29 5.12
CA CYS A 66 1.55 -2.32 5.16
C CYS A 66 2.07 -2.08 6.59
N LEU A 67 1.17 -1.94 7.57
CA LEU A 67 1.55 -1.79 8.98
C LEU A 67 2.28 -3.02 9.52
N ASP A 68 1.86 -4.23 9.14
CA ASP A 68 2.54 -5.47 9.52
C ASP A 68 3.97 -5.54 8.92
N MET A 69 4.14 -5.10 7.68
CA MET A 69 5.46 -5.01 7.02
C MET A 69 6.37 -4.01 7.74
N LEU A 70 5.88 -2.81 8.05
CA LEU A 70 6.63 -1.80 8.80
C LEU A 70 7.05 -2.29 10.18
N ARG A 71 6.16 -3.00 10.90
CA ARG A 71 6.48 -3.63 12.19
C ARG A 71 7.54 -4.72 12.05
N SER A 72 7.44 -5.56 11.02
CA SER A 72 8.46 -6.58 10.74
C SER A 72 9.81 -5.97 10.38
N ARG A 73 9.83 -4.83 9.70
CA ARG A 73 11.06 -4.09 9.40
C ARG A 73 11.68 -3.53 10.67
N ALA A 74 10.88 -2.90 11.54
CA ALA A 74 11.33 -2.37 12.82
C ALA A 74 11.88 -3.43 13.77
N SER A 75 11.28 -4.64 13.80
CA SER A 75 11.74 -5.73 14.67
C SER A 75 13.02 -6.42 14.18
N ARG A 76 13.34 -6.31 12.88
CA ARG A 76 14.52 -6.95 12.27
C ARG A 76 15.83 -6.18 12.39
N ARG A 77 15.84 -4.94 12.93
CA ARG A 77 17.00 -4.04 13.14
C ARG A 77 18.35 -4.59 12.62
N GLU A 78 18.53 -4.56 11.31
CA GLU A 78 19.83 -4.27 10.72
C GLU A 78 19.92 -2.74 10.71
N GLU A 79 20.90 -2.15 11.38
CA GLU A 79 21.08 -0.69 11.43
C GLU A 79 21.03 -0.12 10.01
N PRO A 80 20.04 0.73 9.67
CA PRO A 80 20.01 1.36 8.36
C PRO A 80 21.20 2.31 8.24
N LEU A 81 22.17 1.97 7.41
CA LEU A 81 23.23 2.89 6.99
C LEU A 81 22.63 3.93 6.03
N GLY A 82 21.85 4.89 6.55
CA GLY A 82 21.44 6.09 5.81
C GLY A 82 19.97 6.51 5.93
N VAL A 83 19.72 7.76 5.56
CA VAL A 83 18.38 8.36 5.39
C VAL A 83 17.59 7.54 4.37
N HIS A 84 16.45 6.99 4.78
CA HIS A 84 15.56 6.26 3.89
C HIS A 84 14.73 7.25 3.08
N VAL A 85 15.08 7.44 1.81
CA VAL A 85 14.32 8.25 0.85
C VAL A 85 13.38 7.33 0.07
N PRO A 86 12.09 7.69 -0.11
CA PRO A 86 11.18 6.93 -0.96
C PRO A 86 11.70 6.73 -2.38
N GLU A 87 11.41 5.58 -2.98
CA GLU A 87 11.78 5.28 -4.38
C GLU A 87 11.00 6.20 -5.34
N PRO A 88 11.64 6.94 -6.25
CA PRO A 88 10.94 7.87 -7.13
C PRO A 88 10.02 7.13 -8.13
N ILE A 89 8.74 7.52 -8.20
CA ILE A 89 7.81 7.03 -9.24
C ILE A 89 8.03 7.83 -10.51
N VAL A 90 8.57 7.19 -11.55
CA VAL A 90 8.57 7.76 -12.91
C VAL A 90 7.20 7.53 -13.53
N SER A 91 6.29 8.50 -13.38
CA SER A 91 4.97 8.45 -14.01
C SER A 91 5.08 8.99 -15.44
N HIS A 92 4.99 8.12 -16.44
CA HIS A 92 4.80 8.52 -17.84
C HIS A 92 3.30 8.76 -18.10
N GLU A 93 2.70 9.77 -17.50
CA GLU A 93 1.36 10.24 -17.91
C GLU A 93 1.06 11.67 -17.38
N SER A 94 1.06 12.60 -18.34
CA SER A 94 0.41 13.91 -18.45
C SER A 94 -0.19 14.59 -17.19
N GLY A 95 0.41 15.72 -16.80
CA GLY A 95 -0.35 16.94 -16.46
C GLY A 95 -0.51 17.34 -14.99
N VAL A 96 0.06 16.60 -14.03
CA VAL A 96 0.09 17.04 -12.61
C VAL A 96 1.52 17.45 -12.26
N ASP A 97 1.67 18.63 -11.65
CA ASP A 97 2.96 19.16 -11.21
C ASP A 97 3.66 18.16 -10.27
N PRO A 98 4.78 17.54 -10.72
CA PRO A 98 5.50 16.53 -9.94
C PRO A 98 6.01 17.08 -8.60
N GLU A 99 6.28 18.38 -8.53
CA GLU A 99 6.79 19.06 -7.33
C GLU A 99 5.75 19.04 -6.20
N HIS A 100 4.49 19.33 -6.52
CA HIS A 100 3.40 19.31 -5.55
C HIS A 100 3.10 17.90 -5.03
N GLN A 101 3.25 16.89 -5.87
CA GLN A 101 3.04 15.49 -5.50
C GLN A 101 4.19 14.95 -4.62
N ALA A 102 5.43 15.37 -4.89
CA ALA A 102 6.59 15.07 -4.05
C ALA A 102 6.47 15.70 -2.65
N LEU A 103 6.06 16.96 -2.57
CA LEU A 103 5.86 17.67 -1.30
C LEU A 103 4.80 17.01 -0.41
N LEU A 104 3.69 16.53 -0.99
CA LEU A 104 2.62 15.86 -0.23
C LEU A 104 3.04 14.46 0.26
N ALA A 105 3.84 13.72 -0.52
CA ALA A 105 4.36 12.42 -0.12
C ALA A 105 5.36 12.53 1.04
N ASP A 106 6.21 13.57 1.02
CA ASP A 106 7.20 13.85 2.06
C ASP A 106 6.54 14.19 3.42
N ALA A 107 5.45 14.97 3.40
CA ALA A 107 4.76 15.39 4.61
C ALA A 107 3.98 14.28 5.33
N VAL A 108 3.42 13.30 4.60
CA VAL A 108 2.61 12.23 5.20
C VAL A 108 3.47 11.02 5.60
N GLY A 109 4.50 10.69 4.82
CA GLY A 109 5.40 9.59 5.12
C GLY A 109 6.19 9.79 6.42
N LEU A 110 6.75 10.99 6.63
CA LEU A 110 7.46 11.34 7.87
C LEU A 110 6.54 11.31 9.10
N ALA A 111 5.31 11.83 8.96
CA ALA A 111 4.35 11.85 10.08
C ALA A 111 3.98 10.43 10.54
N LEU A 112 3.82 9.48 9.61
CA LEU A 112 3.53 8.09 9.96
C LEU A 112 4.74 7.39 10.63
N LEU A 113 5.97 7.68 10.17
CA LEU A 113 7.19 7.15 10.79
C LEU A 113 7.37 7.66 12.23
N VAL A 114 7.11 8.95 12.49
CA VAL A 114 7.16 9.52 13.85
C VAL A 114 6.14 8.87 14.77
N VAL A 115 4.90 8.64 14.31
CA VAL A 115 3.87 7.97 15.12
C VAL A 115 4.27 6.52 15.45
N LEU A 116 4.89 5.80 14.52
CA LEU A 116 5.37 4.44 14.74
C LEU A 116 6.59 4.36 15.67
N ASP A 117 7.41 5.42 15.76
CA ASP A 117 8.56 5.50 16.68
C ASP A 117 8.16 5.84 18.13
N THR A 118 6.96 6.40 18.32
CA THR A 118 6.43 6.80 19.65
C THR A 118 5.60 5.73 20.37
N LEU A 119 5.47 4.53 19.80
CA LEU A 119 4.74 3.38 20.36
C LEU A 119 5.69 2.27 20.79
#